data_AF-A0A0D0CDT8-F1
#
_entry.id   AF-A0A0D0CDT8-F1
#
_cell.length_a   1.000
_cell.length_b   1.000
_cell.length_c   1.000
_cell.angle_alpha   90.00
_cell.angle_beta   90.00
_cell.angle_gamma   90.00
#
_symmetry.space_group_name_H-M   'P 1'
#
loop_
_entity.id
_entity.type
_entity.pdbx_description
1 polymer ?
#
loop_
_entity_poly.entity_id
_entity_poly.type
_entity_poly.pdbx_seq_one_letter_code
_entity_poly.pdbx_strand_id
1 'polypeptide(L)' 'RVRRWNEEVKLLEAEMDRCVRTLQWQKGWWEDRTTVEQFEGMHAEGAAAYASKQATVRKLIADHFQQLW' A
#
# COMPACT_ATOMS: atom_id res chain seq x y z
N ARG A 1 -29.06 -3.70 21.03
CA ARG A 1 -27.67 -3.20 21.19
C ARG A 1 -26.65 -4.19 20.62
N VAL A 2 -26.59 -5.45 21.08
CA VAL A 2 -25.62 -6.46 20.59
C VAL A 2 -25.58 -6.67 19.07
N ARG A 3 -26.74 -6.64 18.37
CA ARG A 3 -26.78 -6.82 16.89
C ARG A 3 -25.98 -5.75 16.12
N ARG A 4 -26.02 -4.50 16.59
CA ARG A 4 -25.29 -3.38 15.97
C ARG A 4 -23.78 -3.50 16.15
N TRP A 5 -23.33 -4.01 17.29
CA TRP A 5 -21.91 -4.25 17.56
C TRP A 5 -21.33 -5.32 16.63
N ASN A 6 -22.08 -6.38 16.35
CA ASN A 6 -21.64 -7.41 15.40
C ASN A 6 -21.53 -6.88 13.96
N GLU A 7 -22.41 -5.95 13.56
CA GLU A 7 -22.31 -5.27 12.27
C GLU A 7 -21.11 -4.34 12.22
N GLU A 8 -20.88 -3.55 13.28
CA GLU A 8 -19.74 -2.63 13.38
C GLU A 8 -18.39 -3.37 13.35
N VAL A 9 -18.27 -4.53 14.00
CA VAL A 9 -17.07 -5.38 13.93
C VAL A 9 -16.82 -5.89 12.50
N LYS A 10 -17.86 -6.41 11.82
CA LYS A 10 -17.71 -6.87 10.42
C LYS A 10 -17.34 -5.75 9.45
N LEU A 11 -17.86 -4.55 9.68
CA LEU A 11 -17.49 -3.38 8.89
C LEU A 11 -16.03 -3.01 9.12
N LEU A 12 -15.55 -3.08 10.36
CA LEU A 12 -14.15 -2.83 10.69
C LEU A 12 -13.23 -3.87 10.02
N GLU A 13 -13.58 -5.16 10.07
CA GLU A 13 -12.86 -6.24 9.38
C GLU A 13 -12.76 -5.96 7.87
N ALA A 14 -13.89 -5.62 7.25
CA ALA A 14 -13.95 -5.33 5.82
C ALA A 14 -13.12 -4.09 5.44
N GLU A 15 -13.08 -3.08 6.31
CA GLU A 15 -12.31 -1.85 6.05
C GLU A 15 -10.80 -2.07 6.24
N MET A 16 -10.40 -2.86 7.24
CA MET A 16 -8.99 -3.26 7.40
C MET A 16 -8.50 -4.07 6.19
N ASP A 17 -9.31 -5.01 5.73
CA ASP A 17 -9.08 -5.76 4.50
C ASP A 17 -8.94 -4.86 3.27
N ARG A 18 -9.81 -3.85 3.14
CA ARG A 18 -9.75 -2.87 2.05
C ARG A 18 -8.46 -2.05 2.12
N CYS A 19 -8.06 -1.62 3.32
CA CYS A 19 -6.82 -0.86 3.54
C CYS A 19 -5.60 -1.67 3.08
N VAL A 20 -5.49 -2.92 3.50
CA VAL A 20 -4.39 -3.82 3.10
C VAL A 20 -4.35 -4.02 1.59
N ARG A 21 -5.49 -4.33 0.95
CA ARG A 21 -5.56 -4.50 -0.51
C ARG A 21 -5.15 -3.22 -1.25
N THR A 22 -5.56 -2.06 -0.75
CA THR A 22 -5.19 -0.76 -1.33
C THR A 22 -3.69 -0.51 -1.24
N LEU A 23 -3.07 -0.81 -0.11
CA LEU A 23 -1.61 -0.68 0.07
C LEU A 23 -0.82 -1.62 -0.86
N GLN A 24 -1.28 -2.86 -1.02
CA GLN A 24 -0.67 -3.81 -1.95
C GLN A 24 -0.80 -3.37 -3.40
N TRP A 25 -1.96 -2.86 -3.79
CA TRP A 25 -2.14 -2.26 -5.12
C TRP A 25 -1.22 -1.05 -5.33
N GLN A 26 -1.12 -0.15 -4.35
CA GLN A 26 -0.21 1.00 -4.41
C GLN A 26 1.26 0.59 -4.48
N LYS A 27 1.67 -0.48 -3.78
CA LYS A 27 3.01 -1.05 -3.89
C LYS A 27 3.32 -1.39 -5.35
N GLY A 28 2.46 -2.17 -6.01
CA GLY A 28 2.63 -2.51 -7.43
C GLY A 28 2.66 -1.28 -8.33
N TRP A 29 1.75 -0.33 -8.10
CA TRP A 29 1.71 0.93 -8.84
C TRP A 29 3.02 1.75 -8.74
N TRP A 30 3.71 1.68 -7.60
CA TRP A 30 5.03 2.29 -7.43
C TRP A 30 6.15 1.46 -8.07
N GLU A 31 6.07 0.13 -8.03
CA GLU A 31 7.04 -0.75 -8.72
C GLU A 31 7.02 -0.51 -10.23
N ASP A 32 5.85 -0.33 -10.83
CA ASP A 32 5.71 0.00 -12.25
C ASP A 32 6.34 1.36 -12.62
N ARG A 33 6.60 2.23 -11.63
CA ARG A 33 7.17 3.57 -11.79
C ARG A 33 8.65 3.65 -11.49
N THR A 34 9.32 2.54 -11.25
CA THR A 34 10.78 2.55 -11.18
C THR A 34 11.41 2.90 -12.52
N THR A 35 10.66 2.73 -13.62
CA THR A 35 11.07 3.12 -14.96
C THR A 35 10.08 4.15 -15.50
N VAL A 36 10.59 5.36 -15.76
CA VAL A 36 9.82 6.45 -16.36
C VAL A 36 10.54 6.83 -17.65
N GLU A 37 9.91 6.54 -18.80
CA GLU A 37 10.53 6.69 -20.12
C GLU A 37 11.02 8.12 -20.41
N GLN A 38 10.39 9.12 -19.79
CA GLN A 38 10.72 10.52 -20.00
C GLN A 38 11.94 10.98 -19.19
N PHE A 39 12.43 10.17 -18.26
CA PHE A 39 13.55 10.53 -17.39
C PHE A 39 14.84 9.84 -17.85
N GLU A 40 15.93 10.59 -17.82
CA GLU A 40 17.26 10.10 -18.21
C GLU A 40 18.31 10.46 -17.14
N GLY A 41 19.45 9.76 -17.20
CA GLY A 41 20.60 9.99 -16.32
C GLY A 41 20.24 9.98 -14.84
N MET A 42 20.76 10.95 -14.09
CA MET A 42 20.54 11.05 -12.64
C MET A 42 19.07 11.24 -12.25
N HIS A 43 18.24 11.80 -13.14
CA HIS A 43 16.82 11.99 -12.87
C HIS A 43 16.09 10.64 -12.88
N ALA A 44 16.43 9.77 -13.85
CA ALA A 44 15.89 8.41 -13.92
C ALA A 44 16.27 7.60 -12.67
N GLU A 45 17.54 7.68 -12.26
CA GLU A 45 18.04 6.99 -11.06
C GLU A 45 17.33 7.48 -9.80
N GLY A 46 17.20 8.80 -9.61
CA GLY A 46 16.52 9.38 -8.47
C GLY A 46 15.03 9.00 -8.42
N ALA A 47 14.35 9.04 -9.56
CA ALA A 47 12.94 8.62 -9.66
C ALA A 47 12.77 7.13 -9.36
N ALA A 48 13.65 6.27 -9.88
CA ALA A 48 13.66 4.84 -9.61
C ALA A 48 13.84 4.57 -8.11
N ALA A 49 14.86 5.18 -7.49
CA ALA A 49 15.15 5.03 -6.07
C ALA A 49 13.97 5.50 -5.20
N TYR A 50 13.35 6.62 -5.56
CA TYR A 50 12.17 7.13 -4.85
C TYR A 50 10.98 6.18 -4.98
N ALA A 51 10.68 5.71 -6.20
CA ALA A 51 9.58 4.78 -6.46
C ALA A 51 9.75 3.47 -5.68
N SER A 52 10.95 2.87 -5.71
CA SER A 52 11.28 1.66 -4.92
C SER A 52 11.11 1.89 -3.41
N LYS A 53 11.52 3.07 -2.92
CA LYS A 53 11.31 3.44 -1.51
C LYS A 53 9.82 3.54 -1.17
N GLN A 54 9.01 4.17 -2.03
CA GLN A 54 7.56 4.26 -1.80
C GLN A 54 6.90 2.88 -1.80
N ALA A 55 7.24 2.00 -2.74
CA ALA A 55 6.77 0.61 -2.76
C ALA A 55 7.10 -0.12 -1.46
N THR A 56 8.34 0.02 -0.98
CA THR A 56 8.81 -0.57 0.29
C THR A 56 7.99 -0.06 1.48
N VAL A 57 7.75 1.25 1.57
CA VAL A 57 6.92 1.83 2.65
C VAL A 57 5.50 1.25 2.63
N ARG A 58 4.86 1.13 1.46
CA ARG A 58 3.49 0.57 1.38
C ARG A 58 3.46 -0.89 1.82
N LYS A 59 4.46 -1.67 1.41
CA LYS A 59 4.62 -3.05 1.86
C LYS A 59 4.75 -3.13 3.38
N LEU A 60 5.62 -2.32 3.99
CA LEU A 60 5.82 -2.33 5.45
C LEU A 60 4.54 -1.95 6.22
N ILE A 61 3.77 -0.97 5.74
CA ILE A 61 2.49 -0.60 6.36
C ILE A 61 1.47 -1.74 6.20
N ALA A 62 1.39 -2.35 5.01
CA ALA A 62 0.48 -3.46 4.76
C ALA A 62 0.80 -4.67 5.66
N ASP A 63 2.07 -5.05 5.72
CA ASP A 63 2.56 -6.14 6.56
C ASP A 63 2.26 -5.86 8.04
N HIS A 64 2.44 -4.61 8.50
CA HIS A 64 2.12 -4.23 9.88
C HIS A 64 0.62 -4.32 10.18
N PHE A 65 -0.24 -3.85 9.28
CA PHE A 65 -1.70 -3.95 9.45
C PHE A 65 -2.20 -5.39 9.43
N GLN A 66 -1.60 -6.25 8.59
CA GLN A 66 -1.90 -7.69 8.58
C GLN A 66 -1.45 -8.42 9.86
N GLN A 67 -0.46 -7.91 10.58
CA GLN A 67 -0.01 -8.49 11.85
C GLN A 67 -0.84 -8.01 13.04
N LEU A 68 -1.34 -6.78 12.99
CA LEU A 68 -2.17 -6.20 14.04
C LEU A 68 -3.61 -6.68 14.03
N TRP A 69 -4.13 -7.03 12.85
CA TRP A 69 -5.51 -7.42 12.61
C TRP A 69 -5.64 -8.93 12.40
#